data_AF-A0AAV8YD34-F1
#
_entry.id   AF-A0AAV8YD34-F1
#
_cell.length_a   1.000
_cell.length_b   1.000
_cell.length_c   1.000
_cell.angle_alpha   90.00
_cell.angle_beta   90.00
_cell.angle_gamma   90.00
#
_symmetry.space_group_name_H-M   'P 1'
#
loop_
_entity.id
_entity.type
_entity.pdbx_description
1 polymer ?
#
loop_
_entity_poly.entity_id
_entity_poly.type
_entity_poly.pdbx_seq_one_letter_code
_entity_poly.pdbx_strand_id
1 'polypeptide(L)' 'MSGDTFPTLSSLDKLMEQRVNLKCLVKLGKTFTEAYVMLKEVYGNDCLSRTQVFESFKRFKEGRETTTIRAPDLNVKN' A
#
# COMPACT_ATOMS: atom_id res chain seq x y z
N MET A 1 7.36 13.84 -20.46
CA MET A 1 6.55 14.60 -19.49
C MET A 1 6.07 13.61 -18.46
N SER A 2 6.71 13.61 -17.28
CA SER A 2 6.47 12.65 -16.22
C SER A 2 5.09 12.92 -15.61
N GLY A 3 4.16 11.99 -15.83
CA GLY A 3 2.81 12.05 -15.28
C GLY A 3 2.82 11.63 -13.82
N ASP A 4 3.24 12.53 -12.94
CA ASP A 4 2.98 12.37 -11.51
C ASP A 4 1.51 12.73 -11.27
N THR A 5 0.61 11.78 -11.55
CA THR A 5 -0.79 11.87 -11.18
C THR A 5 -0.88 11.84 -9.66
N PHE A 6 -1.03 13.02 -9.05
CA PHE A 6 -1.40 13.14 -7.64
C PHE A 6 -2.71 12.38 -7.39
N PRO A 7 -2.77 11.46 -6.42
CA PRO A 7 -4.00 10.75 -6.11
C PRO A 7 -5.07 11.74 -5.65
N THR A 8 -6.22 11.75 -6.32
CA THR A 8 -7.42 12.44 -5.82
C THR A 8 -7.89 11.80 -4.53
N LEU A 9 -8.60 12.54 -3.66
CA LEU A 9 -9.07 12.05 -2.34
C LEU A 9 -9.80 10.70 -2.43
N SER A 10 -10.60 10.48 -3.49
CA SER A 10 -11.28 9.20 -3.76
C SER A 10 -10.34 8.06 -4.19
N SER A 11 -9.18 8.37 -4.78
CA SER A 11 -8.14 7.38 -5.12
C SER A 11 -7.28 7.02 -3.92
N LEU A 12 -7.18 7.90 -2.93
CA LEU A 12 -6.48 7.63 -1.67
C LEU A 12 -7.23 6.58 -0.83
N ASP A 13 -8.56 6.62 -0.84
CA ASP A 13 -9.42 5.63 -0.17
C ASP A 13 -9.16 4.20 -0.68
N LYS A 14 -9.08 4.01 -2.00
CA LYS A 14 -8.74 2.71 -2.62
C LYS A 14 -7.37 2.18 -2.19
N LEU A 15 -6.36 3.05 -2.11
CA LEU A 15 -5.01 2.67 -1.68
C LEU A 15 -4.97 2.29 -0.19
N MET A 16 -5.73 3.01 0.64
CA MET A 16 -5.86 2.72 2.06
C MET A 16 -6.60 1.40 2.30
N GLU A 17 -7.68 1.15 1.57
CA GLU A 17 -8.45 -0.09 1.63
C GLU A 17 -7.58 -1.31 1.30
N GLN A 18 -6.83 -1.26 0.19
CA GLN A 18 -5.89 -2.32 -0.19
C GLN A 18 -4.84 -2.59 0.89
N ARG A 19 -4.31 -1.55 1.54
CA ARG A 19 -3.35 -1.70 2.64
C ARG A 19 -3.98 -2.29 3.90
N VAL A 20 -5.21 -1.95 4.23
CA VAL A 20 -5.95 -2.56 5.34
C VAL A 20 -6.19 -4.05 5.09
N ASN A 21 -6.58 -4.40 3.86
CA ASN A 21 -6.76 -5.80 3.46
C ASN A 21 -5.43 -6.57 3.49
N LEU A 22 -4.34 -5.98 3.01
CA LEU A 22 -2.99 -6.55 3.13
C LEU A 22 -2.60 -6.79 4.59
N LYS A 23 -2.87 -5.84 5.48
CA LYS A 23 -2.62 -5.96 6.92
C LYS A 23 -3.43 -7.11 7.54
N CYS A 24 -4.68 -7.27 7.13
CA CYS A 24 -5.52 -8.39 7.55
C CYS A 24 -4.89 -9.73 7.13
N LEU A 25 -4.45 -9.85 5.87
CA LEU A 25 -3.80 -11.05 5.34
C LEU A 25 -2.51 -11.41 6.09
N VAL A 26 -1.70 -10.40 6.44
CA VAL A 26 -0.50 -10.59 7.27
C VAL A 26 -0.86 -11.12 8.67
N LYS A 27 -1.89 -10.55 9.32
CA LYS A 27 -2.38 -11.01 10.63
C LYS A 27 -2.97 -12.42 10.59
N LEU A 28 -3.57 -12.81 9.46
CA LEU A 28 -4.04 -14.16 9.19
C LEU A 28 -2.89 -15.16 8.92
N GLY A 29 -1.64 -14.71 8.94
CA GLY A 29 -0.46 -15.55 8.72
C GLY A 29 -0.25 -15.95 7.26
N LYS A 30 -0.91 -15.27 6.31
CA LYS A 30 -0.73 -15.53 4.87
C LYS A 30 0.68 -15.19 4.42
N THR A 31 1.20 -15.97 3.48
CA THR A 31 2.48 -15.65 2.82
C THR A 31 2.33 -14.46 1.88
N PHE A 32 3.44 -13.82 1.53
CA PHE A 32 3.43 -12.69 0.58
C PHE A 32 2.78 -13.07 -0.76
N THR A 33 3.08 -14.28 -1.26
CA THR A 33 2.53 -14.75 -2.54
C THR A 33 1.02 -14.93 -2.47
N GLU A 34 0.50 -15.56 -1.42
CA GLU A 34 -0.94 -15.70 -1.21
C GLU A 34 -1.63 -14.33 -1.08
N ALA A 35 -1.04 -13.42 -0.28
CA ALA A 35 -1.61 -12.11 -0.07
C ALA A 35 -1.66 -11.28 -1.37
N TYR A 36 -0.61 -11.36 -2.18
CA TYR A 36 -0.55 -10.68 -3.48
C TYR A 36 -1.55 -11.25 -4.48
N VAL A 37 -1.73 -12.57 -4.53
CA VAL A 37 -2.74 -13.20 -5.39
C VAL A 37 -4.14 -12.75 -4.97
N MET A 38 -4.46 -12.77 -3.68
CA MET A 38 -5.76 -12.33 -3.17
C MET A 38 -6.03 -10.85 -3.46
N LEU A 39 -5.04 -9.98 -3.28
CA LEU A 39 -5.15 -8.57 -3.68
C LEU A 39 -5.40 -8.42 -5.18
N LYS A 40 -4.72 -9.21 -6.01
CA LYS A 40 -4.91 -9.16 -7.46
C LYS A 40 -6.26 -9.70 -7.90
N GLU A 41 -6.84 -10.67 -7.19
CA GLU A 41 -8.20 -11.17 -7.46
C GLU A 41 -9.27 -10.12 -7.11
N VAL A 42 -9.11 -9.42 -5.98
CA VAL A 42 -10.08 -8.40 -5.53
C VAL A 42 -9.99 -7.11 -6.36
N TYR A 43 -8.78 -6.64 -6.65
CA TYR A 43 -8.56 -5.32 -7.24
C TYR A 43 -8.16 -5.37 -8.72
N GLY A 44 -7.78 -6.52 -9.26
CA GLY A 44 -7.44 -6.68 -10.67
C GLY A 44 -6.33 -5.72 -11.14
N ASN A 45 -6.68 -4.86 -12.09
CA ASN A 45 -5.77 -3.84 -12.65
C ASN A 45 -5.55 -2.64 -11.72
N ASP A 46 -6.44 -2.41 -10.76
CA ASP A 46 -6.29 -1.36 -9.75
C ASP A 46 -5.41 -1.82 -8.57
N CYS A 47 -4.91 -3.06 -8.59
CA CYS A 47 -4.06 -3.60 -7.54
C CYS A 47 -2.73 -2.84 -7.45
N LEU A 48 -2.29 -2.57 -6.22
CA LEU A 48 -0.95 -2.07 -5.91
C LEU A 48 0.13 -2.89 -6.63
N SER A 49 1.19 -2.19 -7.03
CA SER A 49 2.37 -2.83 -7.62
C SER A 49 2.97 -3.86 -6.66
N ARG A 50 3.56 -4.92 -7.22
CA ARG A 50 4.16 -6.02 -6.43
C ARG A 50 5.19 -5.51 -5.43
N THR A 51 5.97 -4.49 -5.80
CA THR A 51 6.96 -3.85 -4.92
C THR A 51 6.31 -3.12 -3.74
N GLN A 52 5.24 -2.36 -3.98
CA GLN A 52 4.52 -1.67 -2.90
C GLN A 52 3.86 -2.64 -1.93
N VAL A 53 3.24 -3.72 -2.45
CA VAL A 53 2.68 -4.78 -1.62
C VAL A 53 3.79 -5.45 -0.80
N PHE A 54 4.96 -5.71 -1.39
CA PHE A 54 6.08 -6.34 -0.70
C PHE A 54 6.63 -5.48 0.44
N GLU A 55 6.83 -4.18 0.21
CA GLU A 55 7.28 -3.25 1.25
C GLU A 55 6.26 -3.15 2.39
N SER A 56 4.97 -3.00 2.07
CA SER A 56 3.91 -2.96 3.09
C SER A 56 3.83 -4.28 3.87
N PHE A 57 3.89 -5.44 3.18
CA PHE A 57 3.89 -6.76 3.80
C PHE A 57 5.07 -6.95 4.76
N LYS A 58 6.28 -6.57 4.34
CA LYS A 58 7.48 -6.62 5.19
C LYS A 58 7.33 -5.73 6.43
N ARG A 59 6.85 -4.49 6.26
CA ARG A 59 6.62 -3.56 7.38
C ARG A 59 5.58 -4.09 8.37
N PHE A 60 4.48 -4.67 7.87
CA PHE A 60 3.45 -5.28 8.72
C PHE A 60 3.99 -6.51 9.47
N LYS A 61 4.81 -7.33 8.83
CA LYS A 61 5.45 -8.49 9.48
C LYS A 61 6.44 -8.07 10.58
N GLU A 62 7.14 -6.96 10.38
CA GLU A 62 8.09 -6.40 11.34
C GLU A 62 7.44 -5.57 12.46
N GLY A 63 6.12 -5.40 12.47
CA GLY A 63 5.38 -4.65 13.49
C GLY A 63 5.66 -3.14 13.49
N ARG A 64 6.40 -2.63 12.49
CA ARG A 64 6.72 -1.20 12.34
C ARG A 64 5.62 -0.51 11.55
N GLU A 65 4.47 -0.36 12.19
CA GLU A 65 3.34 0.38 11.65
C GLU A 65 3.56 1.88 11.81
N THR A 66 4.27 2.50 10.87
CA THR A 66 4.27 3.96 10.76
C THR A 66 3.01 4.37 9.99
N THR A 67 1.96 4.79 10.72
CA THR A 67 0.70 5.37 10.19
C THR A 67 0.91 6.71 9.48
N THR A 68 2.14 7.22 9.41
CA THR A 68 2.47 8.41 8.65
C THR A 68 2.35 8.08 7.17
N ILE A 69 1.23 8.50 6.56
CA ILE A 69 1.20 8.84 5.15
C ILE A 69 2.45 9.68 4.94
N ARG A 70 3.35 9.20 4.08
CA ARG A 70 4.52 9.96 3.65
C ARG A 70 4.00 11.29 3.13
N ALA A 71 3.95 12.30 4.00
CA ALA A 71 3.89 13.67 3.56
C ALA A 71 5.11 13.79 2.65
N PRO A 72 4.97 14.22 1.38
CA PRO A 72 6.13 14.71 0.68
C PRO A 72 6.68 15.78 1.62
N ASP A 73 7.87 15.48 2.10
CA ASP A 73 8.80 16.36 2.76
C ASP A 73 8.50 17.80 2.34
N LEU A 74 7.80 18.53 3.24
CA LEU A 74 7.68 19.98 3.18
C LEU A 74 9.11 20.48 3.32
N ASN A 75 9.77 20.53 2.17
CA ASN A 75 11.02 21.19 1.97
C ASN A 75 10.74 22.66 2.20
N VAL A 76 10.86 23.06 3.48
CA VAL A 76 11.13 24.41 3.94
C VAL A 76 12.41 24.84 3.20
N LYS A 77 12.23 25.39 2.01
CA LYS A 77 13.18 26.32 1.43
C LYS A 77 12.64 27.70 1.78
N ASN A 78 13.47 28.38 2.58
CA ASN A 78 13.44 29.80 2.94
C ASN A 78 12.82 30.71 1.88
#